data_AF-A0A398AR01-F1
#
_entry.id   AF-A0A398AR01-F1
#
_cell.length_a   1.000
_cell.length_b   1.000
_cell.length_c   1.000
_cell.angle_alpha   90.00
_cell.angle_beta   90.00
_cell.angle_gamma   90.00
#
_symmetry.space_group_name_H-M   'P 1'
#
loop_
_entity.id
_entity.type
_entity.pdbx_description
1 polymer ?
#
loop_
_entity_poly.entity_id
_entity_poly.type
_entity_poly.pdbx_seq_one_letter_code
_entity_poly.pdbx_strand_id
1 'polypeptide(L)'
;MVASAQVASTGNVVMNYVQKISEKVSLATDFVYNYFSRDVVASVGYDYILRQSRVRGKIDSNGVTSALLEERLSMGLNFLLSAEVDHKKKDYKFGFGLTAG
;
A
#
# COMPACT_ATOMS: atom_id res chain seq x y z
N MET A 1 11.69 -3.12 -13.29
CA MET A 1 10.90 -1.88 -13.24
C MET A 1 9.74 -2.03 -14.20
N VAL A 2 8.54 -1.65 -13.78
CA VAL A 2 7.32 -1.70 -14.61
C VAL A 2 6.58 -0.39 -14.42
N ALA A 3 6.40 0.35 -15.50
CA ALA A 3 5.55 1.53 -15.54
C ALA A 3 4.27 1.15 -16.29
N SER A 4 3.12 1.47 -15.74
CA SER A 4 1.82 1.26 -16.38
C SER A 4 1.00 2.53 -16.26
N ALA A 5 0.40 2.96 -17.36
CA ALA A 5 -0.58 4.04 -17.36
C ALA A 5 -1.91 3.50 -17.88
N GLN A 6 -2.99 3.82 -17.18
CA GLN A 6 -4.34 3.46 -17.53
C GLN A 6 -5.17 4.73 -17.59
N VAL A 7 -5.95 4.85 -18.66
CA VAL A 7 -6.93 5.94 -18.82
C VAL A 7 -8.31 5.30 -18.86
N ALA A 8 -9.09 5.54 -17.83
CA ALA A 8 -10.48 5.13 -17.78
C ALA A 8 -11.35 6.14 -18.53
N SER A 9 -12.32 5.65 -19.32
CA SER A 9 -13.27 6.49 -20.06
C SER A 9 -14.10 7.42 -19.15
N THR A 10 -14.10 7.17 -17.84
CA THR A 10 -14.68 8.02 -16.79
C THR A 10 -13.84 9.27 -16.50
N GLY A 11 -12.74 9.52 -17.24
CA GLY A 11 -11.85 10.67 -17.05
C GLY A 11 -10.79 10.47 -15.95
N ASN A 12 -10.62 9.23 -15.48
CA ASN A 12 -9.63 8.89 -14.46
C ASN A 12 -8.35 8.40 -15.13
N VAL A 13 -7.23 9.06 -14.87
CA VAL A 13 -5.90 8.70 -15.36
C VAL A 13 -5.12 8.13 -14.19
N VAL A 14 -4.69 6.88 -14.29
CA VAL A 14 -3.93 6.17 -13.25
C VAL A 14 -2.57 5.84 -13.82
N MET A 15 -1.50 6.28 -13.19
CA MET A 15 -0.13 5.97 -13.55
C MET A 15 0.53 5.27 -12.37
N ASN A 16 0.92 4.01 -12.56
CA ASN A 16 1.58 3.22 -11.54
C ASN A 16 3.00 2.91 -11.99
N TYR A 17 3.95 3.04 -11.09
CA TYR A 17 5.35 2.78 -11.29
C TYR A 17 5.85 1.83 -10.19
N VAL A 18 6.14 0.59 -10.58
CA VAL A 18 6.63 -0.44 -9.67
C VAL A 18 8.10 -0.71 -9.96
N GLN A 19 8.94 -0.40 -9.00
CA GLN A 19 10.36 -0.70 -9.04
C GLN A 19 10.70 -1.78 -8.02
N LYS A 20 10.87 -3.01 -8.52
CA LYS A 20 11.50 -4.10 -7.75
C LYS A 20 12.99 -3.78 -7.62
N ILE A 21 13.44 -3.47 -6.41
CA ILE A 21 14.85 -3.21 -6.09
C ILE A 21 15.56 -4.51 -5.72
N SER A 22 14.84 -5.48 -5.13
CA SER A 22 15.38 -6.79 -4.78
C SER A 22 14.27 -7.84 -4.75
N GLU A 23 14.60 -9.14 -4.66
CA GLU A 23 13.61 -10.22 -4.46
C GLU A 23 12.73 -10.00 -3.22
N LYS A 24 13.26 -9.24 -2.25
CA LYS A 24 12.60 -8.94 -0.98
C LYS A 24 12.00 -7.54 -0.92
N VAL A 25 12.32 -6.64 -1.86
CA VAL A 25 11.95 -5.22 -1.76
C VAL A 25 11.34 -4.73 -3.06
N SER A 26 10.06 -4.37 -2.99
CA SER A 26 9.34 -3.73 -4.09
C SER A 26 8.92 -2.34 -3.66
N LEU A 27 9.32 -1.33 -4.41
CA LEU A 27 8.76 0.01 -4.31
C LEU A 27 7.66 0.16 -5.35
N ALA A 28 6.56 0.79 -4.96
CA ALA A 28 5.45 1.13 -5.83
C ALA A 28 5.12 2.60 -5.65
N THR A 29 4.87 3.30 -6.74
CA THR A 29 4.41 4.69 -6.74
C THR A 29 3.21 4.74 -7.65
N ASP A 30 2.06 5.15 -7.13
CA ASP A 30 0.81 5.25 -7.87
C ASP A 30 0.37 6.71 -7.92
N PHE A 31 -0.04 7.18 -9.08
CA PHE A 31 -0.49 8.54 -9.32
C PHE A 31 -1.85 8.49 -10.01
N VAL A 32 -2.88 8.89 -9.28
CA VAL A 32 -4.26 8.90 -9.78
C VAL A 32 -4.69 10.35 -9.98
N TYR A 33 -5.11 10.67 -11.18
CA TYR A 33 -5.60 11.97 -11.59
C TYR A 33 -7.03 11.84 -12.11
N ASN A 34 -7.98 12.50 -11.44
CA ASN A 34 -9.36 12.50 -11.84
C ASN A 34 -9.71 13.81 -12.54
N TYR A 35 -9.97 13.77 -13.85
CA TYR A 35 -10.25 14.96 -14.66
C TYR A 35 -11.58 15.62 -14.26
N PHE A 36 -12.56 14.85 -13.82
CA PHE A 36 -13.90 15.35 -13.50
C PHE A 36 -13.95 16.06 -12.14
N SER A 37 -13.31 15.47 -11.12
CA SER A 37 -13.23 16.08 -9.78
C SER A 37 -12.03 16.99 -9.57
N ARG A 38 -11.09 17.04 -10.54
CA ARG A 38 -9.75 17.67 -10.40
C ARG A 38 -8.96 17.15 -9.19
N ASP A 39 -9.30 15.96 -8.70
CA ASP A 39 -8.63 15.32 -7.58
C ASP A 39 -7.36 14.63 -8.06
N VAL A 40 -6.28 14.87 -7.33
CA VAL A 40 -4.97 14.29 -7.61
C VAL A 40 -4.49 13.57 -6.37
N VAL A 41 -4.21 12.28 -6.52
CA VAL A 41 -3.70 11.44 -5.42
C VAL A 41 -2.41 10.78 -5.88
N ALA A 42 -1.30 11.32 -5.40
CA ALA A 42 -0.01 10.64 -5.45
C ALA A 42 0.11 9.71 -4.25
N SER A 43 0.59 8.49 -4.47
CA SER A 43 0.71 7.44 -3.47
C SER A 43 2.08 6.81 -3.62
N VAL A 44 2.80 6.59 -2.53
CA VAL A 44 4.08 5.89 -2.54
C VAL A 44 4.01 4.77 -1.52
N GLY A 45 4.36 3.57 -1.95
CA GLY A 45 4.40 2.38 -1.13
C GLY A 45 5.69 1.61 -1.26
N TYR A 46 6.00 0.87 -0.20
CA TYR A 46 7.06 -0.10 -0.17
C TYR A 46 6.50 -1.42 0.34
N ASP A 47 6.93 -2.52 -0.24
CA ASP A 47 6.60 -3.88 0.14
C ASP A 47 7.90 -4.63 0.37
N TYR A 48 8.06 -5.12 1.59
CA TYR A 48 9.23 -5.79 2.09
C TYR A 48 8.85 -7.22 2.46
N ILE A 49 9.19 -8.18 1.60
CA ILE A 49 8.84 -9.59 1.74
C ILE A 49 10.05 -10.37 2.25
N LEU A 50 9.99 -10.81 3.50
CA LEU A 50 10.88 -11.80 4.09
C LEU A 50 10.22 -13.19 4.07
N ARG A 51 11.02 -14.23 4.30
CA ARG A 51 10.53 -15.62 4.39
C ARG A 51 9.51 -15.83 5.52
N GLN A 52 9.63 -15.09 6.62
CA GLN A 52 8.79 -15.22 7.81
C GLN A 52 8.00 -13.96 8.15
N SER A 53 8.20 -12.85 7.44
CA SER A 53 7.49 -11.59 7.70
C SER A 53 7.32 -10.80 6.41
N ARG A 54 6.25 -10.06 6.26
CA ARG A 54 5.97 -9.17 5.14
C ARG A 54 5.54 -7.83 5.69
N VAL A 55 6.28 -6.78 5.40
CA VAL A 55 5.95 -5.42 5.85
C VAL A 55 5.64 -4.59 4.62
N ARG A 56 4.46 -3.99 4.59
CA ARG A 56 4.02 -3.05 3.56
C ARG A 56 3.76 -1.73 4.21
N GLY A 57 4.27 -0.66 3.62
CA GLY A 57 3.88 0.70 3.94
C GLY A 57 3.36 1.38 2.70
N LYS A 58 2.39 2.26 2.85
CA LYS A 58 1.83 3.10 1.81
C LYS A 58 1.54 4.47 2.41
N ILE A 59 1.88 5.52 1.67
CA ILE A 59 1.63 6.90 2.04
C ILE A 59 0.98 7.59 0.85
N ASP A 60 -0.20 8.14 1.08
CA ASP A 60 -0.98 8.83 0.08
C ASP A 60 -0.95 10.35 0.34
N SER A 61 -0.95 11.14 -0.74
CA SER A 61 -0.86 12.61 -0.71
C SER A 61 -2.08 13.28 -0.07
N ASN A 62 -3.15 12.51 0.18
CA ASN A 62 -4.32 12.96 0.93
C ASN A 62 -4.10 12.95 2.46
N GLY A 63 -2.90 12.57 2.93
CA GLY A 63 -2.57 12.47 4.34
C GLY A 63 -2.97 11.14 4.97
N VAL A 64 -3.17 10.10 4.16
CA VAL A 64 -3.46 8.74 4.64
C VAL A 64 -2.19 7.92 4.57
N THR A 65 -1.76 7.38 5.70
CA THR A 65 -0.61 6.49 5.81
C THR A 65 -1.10 5.13 6.28
N SER A 66 -0.89 4.10 5.47
CA SER A 66 -1.24 2.72 5.80
C SER A 66 0.02 1.88 5.97
N ALA A 67 0.07 1.05 6.99
CA ALA A 67 1.12 0.08 7.24
C ALA A 67 0.48 -1.29 7.51
N LEU A 68 1.03 -2.34 6.91
CA LEU A 68 0.59 -3.72 7.08
C LEU A 68 1.81 -4.57 7.40
N LEU A 69 1.79 -5.29 8.50
CA LEU A 69 2.81 -6.22 8.92
C LEU A 69 2.18 -7.61 9.03
N GLU A 70 2.54 -8.50 8.13
CA GLU A 70 2.21 -9.92 8.21
C GLU A 70 3.42 -10.66 8.79
N GLU A 71 3.24 -11.45 9.83
CA GLU A 71 4.27 -12.28 10.44
C GLU A 71 3.81 -13.73 10.50
N ARG A 72 4.58 -14.62 9.91
CA ARG A 72 4.30 -16.05 9.84
C ARG A 72 5.15 -16.76 10.89
N LEU A 73 4.52 -17.13 12.01
CA LEU A 73 5.13 -17.98 13.01
C LEU A 73 5.16 -19.43 12.51
N SER A 74 6.27 -20.13 12.79
CA SER A 74 6.52 -21.52 12.37
C SER A 74 5.53 -22.55 12.94
N MET A 75 4.60 -22.14 13.80
CA MET A 75 3.61 -23.00 14.48
C MET A 75 2.25 -23.05 13.75
N GLY A 76 2.16 -22.63 12.49
CA GLY A 76 0.89 -22.53 11.75
C GLY A 76 0.09 -21.26 12.06
N LEU A 77 0.72 -20.28 12.71
CA LEU A 77 0.08 -19.02 13.10
C LEU A 77 0.55 -17.90 12.16
N ASN A 78 -0.39 -17.21 11.53
CA ASN A 78 -0.15 -15.96 10.81
C ASN A 78 -0.70 -14.80 11.64
N PHE A 79 0.18 -13.93 12.07
CA PHE A 79 -0.16 -12.68 12.70
C PHE A 79 -0.20 -11.58 11.63
N LEU A 80 -1.26 -10.78 11.64
CA LEU A 80 -1.46 -9.70 10.70
C LEU A 80 -1.72 -8.44 11.52
N LEU A 81 -0.94 -7.40 11.31
CA LEU A 81 -1.12 -6.11 11.95
C LEU A 81 -1.33 -5.08 10.85
N SER A 82 -2.44 -4.37 10.85
CA SER A 82 -2.75 -3.28 9.92
C SER A 82 -2.93 -1.99 10.70
N ALA A 83 -2.28 -0.91 10.28
CA ALA A 83 -2.47 0.40 10.85
C ALA A 83 -2.74 1.36 9.70
N GLU A 84 -3.85 2.08 9.75
CA GLU A 84 -4.16 3.17 8.84
C GLU A 84 -4.33 4.46 9.63
N VAL A 85 -3.63 5.48 9.20
CA VAL A 85 -3.56 6.78 9.86
C VAL A 85 -4.01 7.82 8.87
N ASP A 86 -5.21 8.37 9.08
CA ASP A 86 -5.71 9.52 8.33
C ASP A 86 -5.39 10.80 9.11
N HIS A 87 -4.32 11.47 8.70
CA HIS A 87 -3.87 12.72 9.30
C HIS A 87 -4.86 13.88 9.07
N LYS A 88 -5.65 13.82 8.00
CA LYS A 88 -6.61 14.86 7.62
C LYS A 88 -7.85 14.82 8.51
N LYS A 89 -8.31 13.62 8.86
CA LYS A 89 -9.44 13.40 9.77
C LYS A 89 -9.04 13.20 11.23
N LYS A 90 -7.74 13.01 11.49
CA LYS A 90 -7.19 12.56 12.79
C LYS A 90 -7.81 11.21 13.23
N ASP A 91 -8.15 10.38 12.27
CA ASP A 91 -8.68 9.04 12.51
C ASP A 91 -7.54 8.03 12.41
N TYR A 92 -7.39 7.23 13.47
CA TYR A 92 -6.37 6.20 13.56
C TYR A 92 -7.08 4.86 13.67
N LYS A 93 -6.93 4.03 12.65
CA LYS A 93 -7.52 2.69 12.59
C LYS A 93 -6.41 1.67 12.73
N PHE A 94 -6.42 0.97 13.85
CA PHE A 94 -5.52 -0.16 14.08
C PHE A 94 -6.35 -1.43 14.03
N GLY A 95 -5.88 -2.39 13.25
CA GLY A 95 -6.44 -3.72 13.10
C GLY A 95 -5.36 -4.75 13.37
N PHE A 96 -5.74 -5.85 13.99
CA PHE A 96 -4.89 -7.02 14.10
C PHE A 96 -5.74 -8.25 13.78
N GLY A 97 -5.13 -9.20 13.09
CA GLY A 97 -5.72 -10.47 12.72
C GLY A 97 -4.76 -11.57 13.12
N LEU A 98 -5.30 -12.66 13.67
CA LEU A 98 -4.51 -13.85 13.97
C LEU A 98 -5.23 -15.01 13.29
N THR A 99 -4.54 -15.67 12.37
CA THR A 99 -5.06 -16.82 11.64
C THR A 99 -4.25 -18.05 12.05
N ALA A 100 -4.94 -19.10 12.49
CA ALA A 100 -4.33 -20.39 12.80
C ALA A 100 -4.75 -21.40 11.73
N GLY A 101 -3.78 -22.08 11.11
CA GLY A 101 -3.99 -23.08 10.06
C GLY A 101 -2.86 -24.09 9.98
#